data_AF-A0A0N0GEP6-F1
#
_entry.id   AF-A0A0N0GEP6-F1
#
_cell.length_a   1.000
_cell.length_b   1.000
_cell.length_c   1.000
_cell.angle_alpha   90.00
_cell.angle_beta   90.00
_cell.angle_gamma   90.00
#
_symmetry.space_group_name_H-M   'P 1'
#
loop_
_entity.id
_entity.type
_entity.pdbx_description
1 polymer ?
#
loop_
_entity_poly.entity_id
_entity_poly.type
_entity_poly.pdbx_seq_one_letter_code
_entity_poly.pdbx_strand_id
1 'polypeptide(L)' 'MLITDTGVPERYIDNDEWGGEVMLRLDDGWCAALDRNTMMCKIYEKRPLICREFEAGAEDCLNERKGIATAYL' A
#
# COMPACT_ATOMS: atom_id res chain seq x y z
N MET A 1 -9.83 0.15 3.50
CA MET A 1 -10.74 0.05 2.35
C MET A 1 -9.99 0.29 1.06
N LEU A 2 -10.11 -0.65 0.13
CA LEU A 2 -9.46 -0.66 -1.18
C LEU A 2 -10.45 -0.05 -2.18
N ILE A 3 -10.15 1.16 -2.64
CA ILE A 3 -10.92 1.84 -3.68
C ILE A 3 -10.22 1.53 -5.00
N THR A 4 -10.73 0.56 -5.75
CA THR A 4 -10.14 0.14 -7.03
C THR A 4 -11.16 0.04 -8.16
N ASP A 5 -11.15 1.01 -9.06
CA ASP A 5 -11.71 0.81 -10.41
C ASP A 5 -10.65 0.22 -11.38
N THR A 6 -9.45 -0.08 -10.87
CA THR A 6 -8.24 -0.32 -11.68
C THR A 6 -7.85 -1.80 -11.84
N GLY A 7 -8.59 -2.70 -11.18
CA GLY A 7 -8.37 -4.15 -11.25
C GLY A 7 -7.14 -4.66 -10.51
N VAL A 8 -6.94 -4.25 -9.24
CA VAL A 8 -5.96 -4.88 -8.34
C VAL A 8 -6.14 -6.42 -8.39
N PRO A 9 -5.08 -7.21 -8.69
CA PRO A 9 -5.22 -8.66 -8.74
C PRO A 9 -5.59 -9.26 -7.38
N GLU A 10 -6.51 -10.22 -7.35
CA GLU A 10 -7.03 -10.87 -6.12
C GLU A 10 -5.94 -11.35 -5.17
N ARG A 11 -4.82 -11.87 -5.68
CA ARG A 11 -3.67 -12.32 -4.86
C ARG A 11 -3.01 -11.21 -4.01
N TYR A 12 -3.37 -9.95 -4.23
CA TYR A 12 -2.89 -8.80 -3.45
C TYR A 12 -4.00 -8.17 -2.60
N ILE A 13 -5.18 -8.79 -2.54
CA ILE A 13 -6.34 -8.34 -1.78
C ILE A 13 -6.53 -9.23 -0.56
N ASP A 14 -6.92 -8.62 0.55
CA ASP A 14 -7.35 -9.28 1.78
C ASP A 14 -8.69 -8.67 2.23
N ASN A 15 -9.40 -9.31 3.15
CA ASN A 15 -10.65 -8.81 3.71
C ASN A 15 -10.45 -8.42 5.17
N ASP A 16 -10.87 -7.19 5.52
CA ASP A 16 -10.87 -6.75 6.91
C ASP A 16 -12.04 -7.38 7.71
N GLU A 17 -12.03 -7.14 9.02
CA GLU A 17 -13.01 -7.70 9.96
C GLU A 17 -14.45 -7.21 9.73
N TRP A 18 -14.63 -6.15 8.94
CA TRP A 18 -15.93 -5.60 8.56
C TRP A 18 -16.36 -6.01 7.15
N GLY A 19 -15.61 -6.91 6.50
CA GLY A 19 -15.90 -7.40 5.15
C GLY A 19 -15.51 -6.42 4.04
N GLY A 20 -14.69 -5.41 4.34
CA GLY A 20 -14.11 -4.51 3.37
C GLY A 20 -12.83 -5.06 2.76
N GLU A 21 -12.67 -4.89 1.44
CA GLU A 21 -11.41 -5.23 0.78
C GLU A 21 -10.30 -4.27 1.23
N VAL A 22 -9.11 -4.81 1.45
CA VAL A 22 -7.88 -4.09 1.80
C VAL A 22 -6.69 -4.66 1.03
N MET A 23 -5.59 -3.91 0.96
CA MET A 23 -4.36 -4.48 0.41
C MET A 23 -3.81 -5.55 1.36
N LEU A 24 -3.50 -6.73 0.82
CA LEU A 24 -2.83 -7.79 1.56
C LEU A 24 -1.48 -7.30 2.09
N ARG A 25 -1.28 -7.44 3.41
CA ARG A 25 0.01 -7.20 4.07
C ARG A 25 0.66 -8.52 4.42
N LEU A 26 1.98 -8.59 4.25
CA LEU A 26 2.76 -9.76 4.64
C LEU A 26 3.21 -9.64 6.10
N ASP A 27 3.89 -10.66 6.60
CA ASP A 27 4.38 -10.72 7.99
C ASP A 27 5.38 -9.60 8.34
N ASP A 28 5.97 -8.97 7.33
CA ASP A 28 6.84 -7.79 7.46
C ASP A 28 6.07 -6.47 7.60
N GLY A 29 4.74 -6.52 7.64
CA GLY A 29 3.86 -5.36 7.76
C GLY A 29 3.69 -4.55 6.46
N TRP A 30 4.40 -4.92 5.39
CA TRP A 30 4.35 -4.22 4.12
C TRP A 30 3.35 -4.86 3.15
N CYS A 31 2.84 -4.03 2.24
CA CYS A 31 1.97 -4.49 1.16
C CYS A 31 2.65 -5.58 0.31
N ALA A 32 1.92 -6.64 -0.01
CA ALA A 32 2.39 -7.78 -0.81
C ALA A 32 2.87 -7.37 -2.23
N ALA A 33 2.35 -6.25 -2.75
CA ALA A 33 2.73 -5.72 -4.06
C ALA A 33 4.00 -4.86 -4.07
N LEU A 34 4.55 -4.48 -2.92
CA LEU A 34 5.79 -3.69 -2.85
C LEU A 34 7.00 -4.55 -3.24
N ASP A 35 7.92 -4.00 -4.03
CA ASP A 35 9.26 -4.56 -4.22
C ASP A 35 10.20 -3.97 -3.17
N ARG A 36 10.83 -4.80 -2.35
CA ARG A 36 11.68 -4.35 -1.24
C ARG A 36 13.04 -3.83 -1.69
N ASN A 37 13.50 -4.23 -2.88
CA ASN A 37 14.80 -3.77 -3.39
C ASN A 37 14.69 -2.37 -3.98
N THR A 38 13.58 -2.11 -4.68
CA THR A 38 13.36 -0.85 -5.41
C THR A 38 12.43 0.11 -4.70
N MET A 39 11.70 -0.37 -3.68
CA MET A 39 10.60 0.33 -3.02
C MET A 39 9.50 0.80 -3.99
N MET A 40 9.39 0.16 -5.16
CA MET A 40 8.35 0.43 -6.15
C MET A 40 7.23 -0.61 -6.09
N CYS A 41 6.02 -0.21 -6.46
CA CYS A 41 4.90 -1.14 -6.54
C CYS A 41 5.00 -2.00 -7.81
N LYS A 42 4.97 -3.33 -7.67
CA LYS A 42 5.00 -4.29 -8.79
C LYS A 42 3.75 -4.27 -9.66
N ILE A 43 2.65 -3.65 -9.17
CA ILE A 43 1.39 -3.47 -9.91
C ILE A 43 1.13 -2.00 -10.24
N TYR A 44 2.18 -1.22 -10.54
CA TYR A 44 2.11 0.24 -10.70
C TYR A 44 0.89 0.76 -11.48
N GLU A 45 0.58 0.13 -12.62
CA GLU A 45 -0.56 0.47 -13.50
C GLU A 45 -1.94 0.08 -12.96
N LYS A 46 -1.98 -0.85 -11.99
CA LYS A 46 -3.20 -1.38 -11.36
C LYS A 46 -3.26 -1.04 -9.87
N ARG A 47 -2.54 -0.01 -9.44
CA ARG A 47 -2.56 0.45 -8.05
C ARG A 47 -3.95 0.97 -7.67
N PRO A 48 -4.39 0.72 -6.42
CA PRO A 48 -5.62 1.31 -5.90
C PRO A 48 -5.53 2.84 -5.90
N LEU A 49 -6.68 3.52 -5.91
CA LEU A 49 -6.78 4.97 -6.06
C LEU A 49 -5.93 5.72 -5.04
N ILE A 50 -6.01 5.31 -3.76
CA ILE A 50 -5.25 5.95 -2.67
C ILE A 50 -3.74 5.95 -2.94
N CYS A 51 -3.18 4.91 -3.55
CA CYS A 51 -1.76 4.84 -3.88
C CYS A 51 -1.37 5.68 -5.11
N ARG A 52 -2.34 6.20 -5.88
CA ARG A 52 -2.11 7.12 -7.00
C ARG A 52 -2.20 8.58 -6.55
N GLU A 53 -3.13 8.86 -5.65
CA GLU A 53 -3.37 10.20 -5.10
C GLU A 53 -2.41 10.55 -3.97
N PHE A 54 -1.86 9.54 -3.28
CA PHE A 54 -0.86 9.77 -2.24
C PHE A 54 0.45 10.30 -2.84
N GLU A 55 0.69 11.59 -2.64
CA GLU A 55 1.86 12.30 -3.14
C GLU A 55 3.06 12.14 -2.18
N ALA A 56 4.15 11.57 -2.69
CA ALA A 56 5.38 11.43 -1.90
C ALA A 56 6.01 12.80 -1.63
N GLY A 57 6.23 13.12 -0.35
CA GLY A 57 6.78 14.40 0.09
C GLY A 57 5.74 15.46 0.46
N ALA A 58 4.46 15.20 0.22
CA ALA A 58 3.37 16.02 0.75
C ALA A 58 3.26 15.92 2.29
N GLU A 59 2.45 16.78 2.89
CA GLU A 59 2.28 16.86 4.35
C GLU A 59 1.94 15.49 4.98
N ASP A 60 1.00 14.75 4.40
CA ASP A 60 0.63 13.42 4.87
C ASP A 60 1.80 12.45 4.82
N CYS A 61 2.59 12.46 3.74
CA CYS A 61 3.79 11.64 3.64
C CYS A 61 4.83 11.99 4.72
N LEU A 62 5.01 13.28 5.01
CA LEU A 62 5.93 13.72 6.06
C LEU A 62 5.41 13.35 7.46
N ASN A 63 4.11 13.40 7.69
CA ASN A 63 3.48 13.01 8.94
C ASN A 63 3.61 11.51 9.20
N GLU A 64 3.31 10.67 8.20
CA GLU A 64 3.50 9.21 8.31
C GLU A 64 4.97 8.84 8.57
N ARG A 65 5.92 9.51 7.91
CA ARG A 65 7.36 9.28 8.11
C ARG A 65 7.83 9.55 9.54
N LYS A 66 7.22 10.48 10.28
CA LYS A 66 7.58 10.73 11.69
C LYS A 66 7.30 9.51 12.58
N GLY A 67 6.31 8.69 12.22
CA GLY A 67 5.95 7.46 12.94
C GLY A 67 6.75 6.21 12.52
N ILE A 68 7.55 6.31 11.46
CA ILE A 68 8.13 5.17 10.72
C ILE A 68 9.58 4.87 11.12
N ALA A 69 10.06 5.36 12.27
CA ALA A 69 11.46 5.27 12.70
C ALA A 69 12.09 3.86 12.64
N THR A 70 11.28 2.80 12.62
CA THR A 70 11.70 1.39 12.53
C THR A 70 11.59 0.77 11.13
N ALA A 71 11.04 1.45 10.13
CA ALA A 71 10.78 0.83 8.82
C ALA A 71 12.04 0.61 7.97
N TYR A 72 13.18 1.15 8.40
CA TYR A 72 14.49 1.05 7.72
C TYR A 72 15.58 0.40 8.60
N LEU A 73 15.22 -0.13 9.77
CA LEU A 73 16.10 -0.91 10.65
C LEU A 73 15.96 -2.40 10.33
#